data_AF-A0AAD9GVA3-F1
#
_entry.id   AF-A0AAD9GVA3-F1
#
_cell.length_a   1.000
_cell.length_b   1.000
_cell.length_c   1.000
_cell.angle_alpha   90.00
_cell.angle_beta   90.00
_cell.angle_gamma   90.00
#
_symmetry.space_group_name_H-M   'P 1'
#
loop_
_entity.id
_entity.type
_entity.pdbx_description
1 polymer ?
#
loop_
_entity_poly.entity_id
_entity_poly.type
_entity_poly.pdbx_seq_one_letter_code
_entity_poly.pdbx_strand_id
1 'polypeptide(L)' 'MEVVIRMDNEQYLRDHPDVAKLMRALMRGILRNRPANPSTFAYEFFSRDRASIRQDLDAKE' A
#
# COMPACT_ATOMS: atom_id res chain seq x y z
N MET A 1 -15.80 -19.97 -8.15
CA MET A 1 -16.11 -18.59 -7.69
C MET A 1 -14.84 -17.86 -7.25
N GLU A 2 -13.99 -18.48 -6.42
CA GLU A 2 -12.72 -17.90 -5.96
C GLU A 2 -11.74 -17.51 -7.10
N VAL A 3 -11.67 -18.31 -8.17
CA VAL A 3 -10.81 -18.02 -9.33
C VAL A 3 -11.21 -16.73 -10.05
N VAL A 4 -12.52 -16.48 -10.20
CA VAL A 4 -13.05 -15.28 -10.86
C VAL A 4 -12.68 -14.03 -10.06
N ILE A 5 -12.83 -14.10 -8.73
CA ILE A 5 -12.47 -13.00 -7.82
C ILE A 5 -10.96 -12.69 -7.88
N ARG A 6 -10.10 -13.72 -7.99
CA ARG A 6 -8.66 -13.52 -8.14
C ARG A 6 -8.33 -12.82 -9.47
N MET A 7 -8.96 -13.22 -10.56
CA MET A 7 -8.77 -12.60 -11.88
C MET A 7 -9.24 -11.13 -11.89
N ASP A 8 -10.38 -10.84 -11.27
CA ASP A 8 -10.91 -9.47 -11.18
C ASP A 8 -10.00 -8.58 -10.31
N ASN A 9 -9.47 -9.11 -9.21
CA ASN A 9 -8.53 -8.39 -8.36
C ASN A 9 -7.20 -8.10 -9.08
N GLU A 10 -6.67 -9.07 -9.83
CA GLU A 10 -5.47 -8.85 -10.65
C GLU A 10 -5.70 -7.80 -11.73
N GLN A 11 -6.88 -7.82 -12.36
CA GLN A 11 -7.25 -6.82 -13.35
C GLN A 11 -7.37 -5.44 -12.72
N TYR A 12 -8.06 -5.33 -11.58
CA TYR A 12 -8.15 -4.09 -10.81
C TYR A 12 -6.76 -3.55 -10.43
N LEU A 13 -5.85 -4.40 -9.96
CA LEU A 13 -4.49 -3.97 -9.61
C LEU A 13 -3.65 -3.57 -10.84
N ARG A 14 -3.92 -4.14 -12.02
CA ARG A 14 -3.32 -3.69 -13.29
C ARG A 14 -3.83 -2.30 -13.70
N ASP A 15 -5.14 -2.08 -13.56
CA ASP A 15 -5.80 -0.84 -13.97
C ASP A 15 -5.56 0.31 -12.99
N HIS A 16 -5.18 -0.01 -11.74
CA HIS A 16 -4.90 0.95 -10.66
C HIS A 16 -3.44 0.84 -10.16
N PRO A 17 -2.45 1.31 -10.95
CA PRO A 17 -1.03 1.21 -10.60
C PRO A 17 -0.65 2.03 -9.35
N ASP A 18 -1.46 3.03 -9.01
CA ASP A 18 -1.40 3.81 -7.77
C ASP A 18 -1.65 2.95 -6.52
N VAL A 19 -2.60 2.02 -6.56
CA VAL A 19 -2.85 1.08 -5.46
C VAL A 19 -1.62 0.21 -5.21
N ALA A 20 -0.98 -0.29 -6.27
CA ALA A 20 0.25 -1.06 -6.15
C ALA A 20 1.40 -0.24 -5.54
N LYS A 21 1.52 1.04 -5.90
CA LYS A 21 2.51 1.96 -5.28
C LYS A 21 2.24 2.18 -3.80
N LEU A 22 0.97 2.37 -3.42
CA LEU A 22 0.53 2.52 -2.03
C LEU A 22 0.92 1.32 -1.17
N MET A 23 0.65 0.11 -1.66
CA MET A 23 1.00 -1.11 -0.94
C MET A 23 2.53 -1.28 -0.80
N ARG A 24 3.31 -0.90 -1.81
CA ARG A 24 4.78 -0.91 -1.70
C ARG A 24 5.29 0.10 -0.68
N ALA A 25 4.75 1.31 -0.64
CA ALA A 25 5.14 2.32 0.33
C ALA A 25 4.85 1.87 1.77
N LEU A 26 3.68 1.27 2.01
CA LEU A 26 3.34 0.66 3.30
C LEU A 26 4.35 -0.43 3.67
N MET A 27 4.62 -1.38 2.77
CA MET A 27 5.57 -2.47 3.01
C MET A 27 6.98 -1.95 3.31
N ARG A 28 7.46 -0.93 2.58
CA ARG A 28 8.74 -0.27 2.86
C ARG A 28 8.75 0.35 4.26
N GLY A 29 7.67 1.03 4.65
CA GLY A 29 7.51 1.59 5.99
C GLY A 29 7.60 0.52 7.09
N ILE A 30 6.93 -0.62 6.90
CA ILE A 30 6.97 -1.76 7.84
C ILE A 30 8.38 -2.35 7.91
N LEU A 31 9.01 -2.62 6.77
CA LEU A 31 10.36 -3.22 6.73
C LEU A 31 11.43 -2.31 7.34
N ARG A 32 11.30 -0.99 7.13
CA ARG A 32 12.22 0.02 7.66
C ARG A 32 12.07 0.23 9.17
N ASN A 33 10.85 0.39 9.64
CA ASN A 33 10.58 0.73 11.04
C ASN A 33 10.42 -0.50 11.94
N ARG A 34 10.18 -1.68 11.36
CA ARG A 34 9.93 -2.96 12.05
C ARG A 34 9.00 -2.78 13.26
N PRO A 35 7.78 -2.23 13.05
CA PRO A 35 6.87 -1.93 14.15
C PRO A 35 6.47 -3.22 14.86
N ALA A 36 6.27 -3.13 16.19
CA ALA A 36 5.82 -4.26 17.00
C ALA A 36 4.45 -4.81 16.53
N ASN A 37 3.59 -3.94 16.00
CA ASN A 37 2.31 -4.31 15.40
C ASN A 37 2.17 -3.70 13.98
N PRO A 38 2.32 -4.51 12.92
CA PRO A 38 2.17 -4.05 11.54
C PRO A 38 0.77 -3.52 11.20
N SER A 39 -0.28 -4.02 11.85
CA SER A 39 -1.66 -3.57 11.61
C SER A 39 -1.91 -2.17 12.17
N THR A 40 -1.41 -1.89 13.37
CA THR A 40 -1.45 -0.53 13.94
C THR A 40 -0.66 0.45 13.07
N PHE A 41 0.53 0.05 12.62
CA PHE A 41 1.32 0.86 11.69
C PHE A 41 0.58 1.14 10.37
N ALA A 42 -0.13 0.15 9.82
CA ALA A 42 -0.92 0.35 8.61
C ALA A 42 -2.07 1.35 8.83
N TYR A 43 -2.78 1.24 9.96
CA TYR A 43 -3.81 2.21 10.33
C TYR A 43 -3.24 3.63 10.40
N GLU A 44 -2.14 3.83 11.12
CA GLU A 44 -1.47 5.13 11.23
C GLU A 44 -0.98 5.62 9.87
N PHE A 45 -0.39 4.75 9.05
CA PHE A 45 0.11 5.05 7.71
C PHE A 45 -0.98 5.65 6.83
N PHE A 46 -2.18 5.05 6.80
CA PHE A 46 -3.32 5.49 5.99
C PHE A 46 -4.18 6.58 6.65
N SER A 47 -4.00 6.83 7.95
CA SER A 47 -4.67 7.92 8.67
C SER A 47 -4.01 9.29 8.44
N ARG A 48 -2.83 9.30 7.80
CA ARG A 48 -2.12 10.53 7.41
C ARG A 48 -2.83 11.23 6.25
N ASP A 49 -2.60 12.53 6.12
CA ASP A 49 -3.14 13.31 5.01
C ASP A 49 -2.69 12.74 3.65
N ARG A 50 -3.57 12.84 2.65
CA ARG A 50 -3.33 12.29 1.31
C ARG A 50 -2.09 12.89 0.66
N ALA A 51 -1.78 14.17 0.93
CA ALA A 51 -0.57 14.80 0.41
C ALA A 51 0.69 14.18 1.01
N SER A 52 0.68 13.87 2.31
CA SER A 52 1.79 13.19 2.99
C SER A 52 2.00 11.77 2.47
N ILE A 53 0.91 11.01 2.25
CA ILE A 53 1.00 9.68 1.66
C ILE A 53 1.57 9.76 0.25
N ARG A 54 1.16 10.75 -0.56
CA ARG A 54 1.66 10.93 -1.93
C ARG A 54 3.15 11.20 -2.00
N GLN A 55 3.71 11.94 -1.05
CA GLN A 55 5.16 12.12 -0.93
C GLN A 55 5.91 10.80 -0.73
N ASP A 56 5.35 9.87 0.06
CA ASP A 56 5.94 8.54 0.26
C ASP A 56 5.89 7.67 -1.02
N LEU A 57 4.95 7.95 -1.95
CA LEU A 57 4.82 7.25 -3.23
C LEU A 57 5.83 7.74 -4.27
N ASP A 58 6.14 9.03 -4.23
CA ASP A 58 7.05 9.69 -5.17
C ASP A 58 8.51 9.65 -4.70
N ALA A 59 8.76 9.19 -3.46
CA ALA A 59 10.09 8.90 -2.94
C ALA A 59 10.76 7.80 -3.78
N LYS A 60 11.55 8.24 -4.77
CA LYS A 60 12.47 7.41 -5.54
C LYS A 60 13.54 6.83 -4.63
N GLU A 61 14.03 5.65 -5.03
CA GLU A 61 15.17 4.94 -4.45
C GLU A 61 16.37 5.83 -4.16
#